data_AF-A0AAD4S1B4-F1
#
_entry.id   AF-A0AAD4S1B4-F1
#
_cell.length_a   1.000
_cell.length_b   1.000
_cell.length_c   1.000
_cell.angle_alpha   90.00
_cell.angle_beta   90.00
_cell.angle_gamma   90.00
#
_symmetry.space_group_name_H-M   'P 1'
#
loop_
_entity.id
_entity.type
_entity.pdbx_description
1 polymer ?
#
loop_
_entity_poly.entity_id
_entity_poly.type
_entity_poly.pdbx_seq_one_letter_code
_entity_poly.pdbx_strand_id
1 'polypeptide(L)'
;MEGVGKNQRKKMRLRLKKEREQEREEEFLASSSDSVSAISEEDLEELMNRIKEDPYLKPIVEEIEIGGPIVMMMYLNNPEVLLKLGKAMGFVDSDGEYKVAAVADYIEDKEPPHLWC
;
A
#
# COMPACT_ATOMS: atom_id res chain seq x y z
N MET A 1 16.66 19.83 -45.71
CA MET A 1 16.33 20.31 -44.35
C MET A 1 15.09 19.55 -43.85
N GLU A 2 15.22 18.33 -43.34
CA GLU A 2 14.07 17.46 -42.95
C GLU A 2 14.06 17.03 -41.47
N GLY A 3 14.77 17.77 -40.60
CA GLY A 3 14.99 17.36 -39.21
C GLY A 3 14.00 17.92 -38.18
N VAL A 4 13.37 19.07 -38.46
CA VAL A 4 12.69 19.87 -37.42
C VAL A 4 11.27 19.36 -37.12
N GLY A 5 10.50 18.98 -38.15
CA GLY A 5 9.12 18.50 -37.99
C GLY A 5 8.99 17.11 -37.35
N LYS A 6 9.99 16.24 -37.54
CA LYS A 6 10.02 14.88 -36.97
C LYS A 6 10.26 14.92 -35.45
N ASN A 7 11.02 15.91 -34.97
CA ASN A 7 11.31 16.09 -33.55
C ASN A 7 10.08 16.57 -32.76
N GLN A 8 9.32 17.52 -33.32
CA GLN A 8 8.09 18.02 -32.68
C GLN A 8 6.99 16.95 -32.58
N ARG A 9 6.83 16.13 -33.62
CA ARG A 9 5.90 14.99 -33.59
C ARG A 9 6.30 13.93 -32.57
N LYS A 10 7.61 13.65 -32.45
CA LYS A 10 8.14 12.76 -31.40
C LYS A 10 7.90 13.34 -30.00
N LYS A 11 8.11 14.64 -29.81
CA LYS A 11 7.88 15.35 -28.55
C LYS A 11 6.40 15.32 -28.14
N MET A 12 5.48 15.58 -29.08
CA MET A 12 4.03 15.48 -28.84
C MET A 12 3.61 14.05 -28.50
N ARG A 13 4.13 13.04 -29.21
CA ARG A 13 3.82 11.63 -28.93
C ARG A 13 4.38 11.16 -27.58
N LEU A 14 5.55 11.66 -27.18
CA LEU A 14 6.13 11.35 -25.88
C LEU A 14 5.32 12.00 -24.75
N ARG A 15 4.85 13.23 -24.95
CA ARG A 15 3.98 13.92 -23.99
C ARG A 15 2.66 13.18 -23.78
N LEU A 16 2.00 12.76 -24.85
CA LEU A 16 0.77 11.95 -24.79
C LEU A 16 0.98 10.59 -24.12
N LYS A 17 2.14 9.95 -24.35
CA LYS A 17 2.48 8.70 -23.65
C LYS A 17 2.70 8.93 -22.16
N LYS A 18 3.41 10.01 -21.81
CA LYS A 18 3.63 10.40 -20.42
C LYS A 18 2.32 10.78 -19.72
N GLU A 19 1.43 11.49 -20.40
CA GLU A 19 0.09 11.82 -19.88
C GLU A 19 -0.75 10.56 -19.66
N ARG A 20 -0.74 9.57 -20.58
CA ARG A 20 -1.46 8.30 -20.37
C ARG A 20 -0.83 7.38 -19.31
N GLU A 21 0.49 7.42 -19.15
CA GLU A 21 1.17 6.71 -18.06
C GLU A 21 0.85 7.37 -16.73
N GLN A 22 0.85 8.70 -16.67
CA GLN A 22 0.43 9.47 -15.51
C GLN A 22 -1.06 9.24 -15.18
N GLU A 23 -1.95 9.24 -16.17
CA GLU A 23 -3.36 8.90 -15.99
C GLU A 23 -3.54 7.46 -15.49
N ARG A 24 -2.71 6.51 -15.93
CA ARG A 24 -2.76 5.12 -15.44
C ARG A 24 -2.23 5.02 -14.01
N GLU A 25 -1.22 5.79 -13.64
CA GLU A 25 -0.73 5.89 -12.26
C GLU A 25 -1.78 6.56 -11.36
N GLU A 26 -2.46 7.60 -11.83
CA GLU A 26 -3.59 8.26 -11.13
C GLU A 26 -4.80 7.33 -11.03
N GLU A 27 -5.13 6.56 -12.09
CA GLU A 27 -6.18 5.53 -12.10
C GLU A 27 -5.83 4.38 -11.16
N PHE A 28 -4.56 3.97 -11.08
CA PHE A 28 -4.09 2.95 -10.14
C PHE A 28 -4.21 3.43 -8.68
N LEU A 29 -3.88 4.70 -8.39
CA LEU A 29 -4.07 5.30 -7.07
C LEU A 29 -5.56 5.48 -6.72
N ALA A 30 -6.40 5.87 -7.69
CA ALA A 30 -7.85 5.96 -7.51
C ALA A 30 -8.49 4.59 -7.26
N SER A 31 -8.11 3.57 -8.05
CA SER A 31 -8.54 2.19 -7.85
C SER A 31 -8.00 1.58 -6.55
N SER A 32 -6.83 2.02 -6.08
CA SER A 32 -6.30 1.64 -4.76
C SER A 32 -7.08 2.32 -3.62
N SER A 33 -7.61 3.52 -3.84
CA SER A 33 -8.48 4.20 -2.87
C SER A 33 -9.82 3.46 -2.70
N ASP A 34 -10.32 2.82 -3.75
CA ASP A 34 -11.56 2.03 -3.65
C ASP A 34 -11.40 0.78 -2.76
N SER A 35 -10.16 0.32 -2.52
CA SER A 35 -9.86 -0.82 -1.64
C SER A 35 -9.72 -0.46 -0.15
N VAL A 36 -9.56 0.83 0.19
CA VAL A 36 -9.63 1.33 1.58
C VAL A 36 -11.05 1.75 1.99
N SER A 37 -12.04 1.57 1.10
CA SER A 37 -13.41 2.08 1.20
C SER A 37 -14.32 1.39 2.21
N ALA A 38 -13.86 1.14 3.44
CA ALA A 38 -14.75 0.69 4.51
C ALA A 38 -14.44 1.26 5.90
N ILE A 39 -13.50 2.21 6.04
CA ILE A 39 -13.20 2.86 7.33
C ILE A 39 -13.68 4.31 7.24
N SER A 40 -14.57 4.73 8.13
CA SER A 40 -14.99 6.13 8.20
C SER A 40 -13.83 7.00 8.70
N GLU A 41 -13.84 8.30 8.36
CA GLU A 41 -12.80 9.24 8.82
C GLU A 41 -12.74 9.30 10.36
N GLU A 42 -13.90 9.23 11.02
CA GLU A 42 -14.03 9.15 12.48
C GLU A 42 -13.42 7.86 13.05
N ASP A 43 -13.69 6.71 12.43
CA ASP A 43 -13.10 5.43 12.86
C ASP A 43 -11.58 5.42 12.65
N LEU A 44 -11.10 6.02 11.56
CA LEU A 44 -9.68 6.12 11.26
C LEU A 44 -8.95 6.99 12.30
N GLU A 45 -9.52 8.15 12.65
CA GLU A 45 -8.93 9.03 13.66
C GLU A 45 -8.91 8.36 15.04
N GLU A 46 -9.97 7.62 15.39
CA GLU A 46 -10.01 6.85 16.63
C GLU A 46 -8.96 5.73 16.65
N LEU A 47 -8.80 4.99 15.54
CA LEU A 47 -7.75 3.97 15.39
C LEU A 47 -6.35 4.58 15.52
N MET A 48 -6.11 5.73 14.88
CA MET A 48 -4.82 6.43 14.96
C MET A 48 -4.53 6.93 16.38
N ASN A 49 -5.53 7.43 17.09
CA ASN A 49 -5.37 7.84 18.48
C ASN A 49 -5.06 6.63 19.38
N ARG A 50 -5.76 5.49 19.21
CA ARG A 50 -5.47 4.26 19.96
C ARG A 50 -4.05 3.74 19.74
N ILE A 51 -3.55 3.82 18.50
CA ILE A 51 -2.17 3.44 18.16
C ILE A 51 -1.16 4.36 18.85
N LYS A 52 -1.43 5.67 18.88
CA LYS A 52 -0.56 6.68 19.51
C LYS A 52 -0.61 6.64 21.04
N GLU A 53 -1.69 6.14 21.63
CA GLU A 53 -1.84 5.95 23.07
C GLU A 53 -1.21 4.65 23.57
N ASP A 54 -1.03 3.65 22.71
CA ASP A 54 -0.41 2.38 23.08
C ASP A 54 1.10 2.57 23.39
N PRO A 55 1.56 2.28 24.63
CA PRO A 55 2.94 2.53 25.05
C PRO A 55 3.98 1.68 24.32
N TYR A 56 3.57 0.57 23.69
CA TYR A 56 4.43 -0.29 22.88
C TYR A 56 4.46 0.15 21.41
N LEU A 57 3.32 0.55 20.83
CA LEU A 57 3.24 0.97 19.43
C LEU A 57 3.69 2.41 19.20
N LYS A 58 3.45 3.31 20.15
CA LYS A 58 3.86 4.71 20.07
C LYS A 58 5.32 4.92 19.65
N PRO A 59 6.34 4.33 20.31
CA PRO A 59 7.74 4.53 19.90
C PRO A 59 8.02 3.99 18.49
N ILE A 60 7.37 2.88 18.10
CA ILE A 60 7.53 2.29 16.76
C ILE A 60 7.01 3.25 15.69
N VAL A 61 5.83 3.85 15.93
CA VAL A 61 5.22 4.82 15.01
C VAL A 61 6.06 6.09 14.93
N GLU A 62 6.54 6.62 16.06
CA GLU A 62 7.44 7.77 16.08
C GLU A 62 8.75 7.48 15.33
N GLU A 63 9.34 6.29 15.49
CA GLU A 63 10.54 5.87 14.75
C GLU A 63 10.29 5.77 13.23
N ILE A 64 9.11 5.29 12.82
CA ILE A 64 8.70 5.24 11.42
C ILE A 64 8.46 6.66 10.86
N GLU A 65 7.85 7.55 11.63
CA GLU A 65 7.63 8.96 11.23
C GLU A 65 8.96 9.69 11.03
N ILE A 66 9.95 9.43 11.89
CA ILE A 66 11.29 10.05 11.81
C ILE A 66 12.16 9.39 10.73
N GLY A 67 12.19 8.07 10.69
CA GLY A 67 13.09 7.28 9.84
C GLY A 67 12.53 6.94 8.46
N GLY A 68 11.25 7.19 8.25
CA GLY A 68 10.57 7.01 6.97
C GLY A 68 10.53 5.56 6.48
N PRO A 69 10.45 5.34 5.15
CA PRO A 69 10.22 4.02 4.57
C PRO A 69 11.28 2.96 4.91
N ILE A 70 12.51 3.38 5.21
CA ILE A 70 13.60 2.45 5.55
C ILE A 70 13.32 1.77 6.89
N VAL A 71 12.88 2.54 7.89
CA VAL A 71 12.53 2.01 9.22
C VAL A 71 11.26 1.17 9.16
N MET A 72 10.28 1.57 8.34
CA MET A 72 9.09 0.76 8.08
C MET A 72 9.48 -0.65 7.60
N MET A 73 10.37 -0.79 6.62
CA MET A 73 10.83 -2.09 6.13
C MET A 73 11.48 -2.96 7.23
N MET A 74 12.18 -2.36 8.20
CA MET A 74 12.75 -3.11 9.32
C MET A 74 11.64 -3.74 10.18
N TYR A 75 10.59 -2.97 10.50
CA TYR A 75 9.46 -3.48 11.28
C TYR A 75 8.57 -4.45 10.53
N LEU A 76 8.48 -4.34 9.20
CA LEU A 76 7.79 -5.34 8.36
C LEU A 76 8.43 -6.74 8.45
N ASN A 77 9.71 -6.84 8.82
CA ASN A 77 10.38 -8.11 9.05
C ASN A 77 10.09 -8.71 10.45
N ASN A 78 9.43 -7.97 11.34
CA ASN A 78 9.08 -8.44 12.67
C ASN A 78 7.58 -8.83 12.73
N PRO A 79 7.24 -10.13 12.73
CA PRO A 79 5.86 -10.58 12.68
C PRO A 79 5.05 -10.16 13.91
N GLU A 80 5.68 -10.01 15.08
CA GLU A 80 4.99 -9.59 16.30
C GLU A 80 4.60 -8.11 16.25
N VAL A 81 5.48 -7.27 15.71
CA VAL A 81 5.20 -5.84 15.52
C VAL A 81 4.12 -5.65 14.45
N LEU A 82 4.23 -6.36 13.34
CA LEU A 82 3.25 -6.34 12.25
C LEU A 82 1.85 -6.74 12.76
N LEU A 83 1.77 -7.80 13.56
CA LEU A 83 0.52 -8.29 14.11
C LEU A 83 -0.14 -7.26 15.05
N LYS A 84 0.64 -6.65 15.94
CA LYS A 84 0.13 -5.63 16.88
C LYS A 84 -0.32 -4.36 16.15
N LEU A 85 0.46 -3.92 15.16
CA LEU A 85 0.12 -2.75 14.35
C LEU A 85 -1.13 -3.02 13.50
N GLY A 86 -1.22 -4.20 12.88
CA GLY A 86 -2.39 -4.65 12.12
C GLY A 86 -3.63 -4.75 12.98
N LYS A 87 -3.52 -5.28 14.20
CA LYS A 87 -4.64 -5.34 15.17
C LYS A 87 -5.09 -3.94 15.60
N ALA A 88 -4.14 -3.04 15.88
CA ALA A 88 -4.45 -1.67 16.28
C ALA A 88 -5.05 -0.83 15.15
N MET A 89 -4.72 -1.13 13.88
CA MET A 89 -5.33 -0.53 12.69
C MET A 89 -6.62 -1.25 12.23
N GLY A 90 -7.06 -2.31 12.93
CA GLY A 90 -8.28 -3.05 12.58
C GLY A 90 -8.14 -4.01 11.39
N PHE A 91 -6.93 -4.27 10.91
CA PHE A 91 -6.63 -5.24 9.86
C PHE A 91 -6.55 -6.69 10.37
N VAL A 92 -6.49 -6.90 11.70
CA VAL A 92 -6.38 -8.22 12.31
C VAL A 92 -7.37 -8.34 13.46
N ASP A 93 -8.10 -9.47 13.51
CA ASP A 93 -9.04 -9.77 14.57
C ASP A 93 -8.36 -10.18 15.89
N SER A 94 -9.16 -10.21 16.95
CA SER A 94 -8.75 -10.62 18.30
C SER A 94 -7.97 -11.93 18.35
N ASP A 95 -8.30 -12.84 17.43
CA ASP A 95 -7.79 -14.21 17.31
C ASP A 95 -6.53 -14.32 16.43
N GLY A 96 -6.02 -13.19 15.91
CA GLY A 96 -4.84 -13.15 15.05
C GLY A 96 -5.13 -13.45 13.57
N GLU A 97 -6.39 -13.59 13.19
CA GLU A 97 -6.82 -13.77 11.80
C GLU A 97 -6.80 -12.43 11.06
N TYR A 98 -6.11 -12.38 9.93
CA TYR A 98 -6.03 -11.18 9.11
C TYR A 98 -7.40 -10.93 8.43
N LYS A 99 -8.01 -9.78 8.71
CA LYS A 99 -9.22 -9.29 8.04
C LYS A 99 -8.84 -8.66 6.70
N VAL A 100 -8.26 -9.45 5.82
CA VAL A 100 -8.08 -9.05 4.43
C VAL A 100 -9.01 -9.86 3.55
N ALA A 101 -10.28 -9.45 3.56
CA ALA A 101 -11.22 -9.80 2.48
C ALA A 101 -10.63 -9.46 1.10
N ALA A 102 -9.66 -8.54 1.03
CA ALA A 102 -8.95 -8.14 -0.19
C ALA A 102 -7.69 -8.98 -0.55
N VAL A 103 -7.11 -9.77 0.36
CA VAL A 103 -5.92 -10.60 0.06
C VAL A 103 -6.30 -12.07 -0.17
N ALA A 104 -7.47 -12.51 0.30
CA ALA A 104 -8.01 -13.82 -0.05
C ALA A 104 -8.14 -14.02 -1.58
N ASP A 105 -8.47 -12.96 -2.32
CA ASP A 105 -8.53 -12.98 -3.79
C ASP A 105 -7.14 -13.08 -4.46
N TYR A 106 -6.06 -12.75 -3.74
CA TYR A 106 -4.68 -12.77 -4.26
C TYR A 106 -3.90 -14.05 -3.95
N ILE A 107 -4.33 -14.83 -2.96
CA ILE A 107 -3.60 -16.04 -2.51
C ILE A 107 -4.15 -17.32 -3.12
N GLU A 108 -5.44 -17.40 -3.47
CA GLU A 108 -6.02 -18.65 -4.01
C GLU A 108 -5.65 -18.95 -5.48
N ASP A 109 -5.14 -17.98 -6.24
CA ASP A 109 -4.90 -18.13 -7.69
C ASP A 109 -3.48 -18.57 -8.09
N LYS A 110 -2.62 -18.92 -7.12
CA LYS A 110 -1.31 -19.51 -7.39
C LYS A 110 -1.27 -20.92 -6.80
N GLU A 111 -1.83 -21.87 -7.55
CA GLU A 111 -1.50 -23.29 -7.42
C GLU A 111 0.00 -23.43 -7.11
N PRO A 112 0.42 -24.18 -6.08
CA PRO A 112 1.82 -24.53 -5.92
C PRO A 112 2.25 -25.23 -7.22
N PRO A 113 3.39 -24.87 -7.85
CA PRO A 113 3.87 -25.61 -8.99
C PRO A 113 4.00 -27.06 -8.54
N HIS A 114 3.11 -27.87 -9.12
CA HIS A 114 3.05 -29.31 -8.99
C HIS A 114 4.47 -29.84 -8.98
N LEU A 115 4.79 -30.50 -7.87
CA LEU A 115 5.97 -31.33 -7.71
C LEU A 115 6.14 -32.18 -8.98
N TRP A 116 7.23 -31.95 -9.70
CA TRP A 116 7.70 -32.87 -10.72
C TRP A 116 8.13 -34.15 -10.01
N CYS A 117 7.24 -35.15 -10.00
CA CYS A 117 7.57 -36.56 -9.85
C CYS A 117 7.01 -37.29 -11.07
#